data_AF-A0A3G2DLD5-F1
#
_entry.id   AF-A0A3G2DLD5-F1
#
_cell.length_a   1.000
_cell.length_b   1.000
_cell.length_c   1.000
_cell.angle_alpha   90.00
_cell.angle_beta   90.00
_cell.angle_gamma   90.00
#
_symmetry.space_group_name_H-M   'P 1'
#
loop_
_entity.id
_entity.type
_entity.pdbx_description
1 polymer ?
#
loop_
_entity_poly.entity_id
_entity_poly.type
_entity_poly.pdbx_seq_one_letter_code
_entity_poly.pdbx_strand_id
1 'polypeptide(L)' 'MTHAFYIGMSYAATGLVVLCLIAWVILDGQARKRELKELEASGVRRRAKAASAGETR' A
#
# COMPACT_ATOMS: atom_id res chain seq x y z
N MET A 1 25.59 -33.49 -5.77
CA MET A 1 24.73 -32.74 -4.82
C MET A 1 24.70 -31.25 -5.16
N THR A 2 24.29 -30.86 -6.36
CA THR A 2 24.34 -29.46 -6.85
C THR A 2 22.94 -28.92 -7.21
N HIS A 3 22.03 -29.78 -7.65
CA HIS A 3 20.67 -29.38 -8.04
C HIS A 3 19.85 -28.82 -6.87
N ALA A 4 19.92 -29.42 -5.67
CA ALA A 4 19.18 -28.94 -4.50
C ALA A 4 19.63 -27.54 -4.05
N PHE A 5 20.93 -27.25 -4.14
CA PHE A 5 21.47 -25.93 -3.82
C PHE A 5 21.02 -24.87 -4.84
N TYR A 6 21.08 -25.20 -6.14
CA TYR A 6 20.61 -24.32 -7.20
C TYR A 6 19.10 -24.03 -7.10
N ILE A 7 18.31 -25.06 -6.79
CA ILE A 7 16.87 -24.94 -6.54
C ILE A 7 16.62 -24.03 -5.33
N GLY A 8 17.32 -24.25 -4.22
CA GLY A 8 17.21 -23.41 -3.02
C GLY A 8 17.56 -21.95 -3.27
N MET A 9 18.69 -21.69 -3.96
CA MET A 9 19.11 -20.34 -4.35
C MET A 9 18.09 -19.65 -5.28
N SER A 10 17.52 -20.38 -6.24
CA SER A 10 16.53 -19.82 -7.18
C SER A 10 15.23 -19.43 -6.47
N TYR A 11 14.75 -20.27 -5.54
CA TYR A 11 13.58 -19.95 -4.72
C TYR A 11 13.87 -18.82 -3.72
N ALA A 12 15.06 -18.78 -3.12
CA ALA A 12 15.46 -17.69 -2.24
C ALA A 12 15.54 -16.36 -2.98
N ALA A 13 16.13 -16.33 -4.18
CA ALA A 13 16.17 -15.15 -5.04
C ALA A 13 14.76 -14.69 -5.45
N THR A 14 13.90 -15.63 -5.84
CA THR A 14 12.50 -15.33 -6.17
C THR A 14 11.76 -14.76 -4.96
N GLY A 15 11.92 -15.38 -3.80
CA GLY A 15 11.33 -14.91 -2.54
C GLY A 15 11.82 -13.51 -2.16
N LEU A 16 13.10 -13.23 -2.34
CA LEU A 16 13.68 -11.91 -2.11
C LEU A 16 13.05 -10.85 -3.02
N VAL A 17 12.94 -11.13 -4.32
CA VAL A 17 12.30 -10.22 -5.29
C VAL A 17 10.84 -9.97 -4.91
N VAL A 18 10.08 -11.02 -4.56
CA VAL A 18 8.68 -10.88 -4.12
C VAL A 18 8.58 -10.03 -2.85
N LEU A 19 9.44 -10.26 -1.86
CA LEU A 19 9.47 -9.46 -0.63
C LEU A 19 9.81 -7.99 -0.90
N CYS A 20 10.77 -7.71 -1.80
CA CYS A 20 11.08 -6.35 -2.23
C CYS A 20 9.88 -5.66 -2.89
N LEU A 21 9.14 -6.37 -3.76
CA LEU A 21 7.93 -5.83 -4.39
C LEU A 21 6.83 -5.55 -3.36
N ILE A 22 6.59 -6.48 -2.42
CA ILE A 22 5.62 -6.28 -1.34
C ILE A 22 5.99 -5.05 -0.51
N ALA A 23 7.26 -4.95 -0.10
CA ALA A 23 7.76 -3.81 0.66
C ALA A 23 7.56 -2.49 -0.11
N TRP A 24 7.85 -2.49 -1.42
CA TRP A 24 7.66 -1.31 -2.27
C TRP A 24 6.19 -0.91 -2.36
N VAL A 25 5.28 -1.85 -2.59
CA VAL A 25 3.83 -1.58 -2.64
C VAL A 25 3.31 -1.04 -1.31
N ILE A 26 3.80 -1.56 -0.18
CA ILE A 26 3.43 -1.05 1.14
C ILE A 26 3.93 0.39 1.32
N LEU A 27 5.19 0.68 0.94
CA LEU A 27 5.75 2.03 1.01
C LEU A 27 4.97 3.02 0.12
N ASP A 28 4.62 2.60 -1.09
CA ASP A 28 3.82 3.38 -2.03
C ASP A 28 2.42 3.66 -1.47
N GLY A 29 1.76 2.62 -0.93
CA GLY A 29 0.46 2.74 -0.27
C GLY A 29 0.51 3.63 0.97
N GLN A 30 1.59 3.60 1.75
CA GLN A 30 1.77 4.46 2.92
C GLN A 30 1.99 5.93 2.53
N ALA A 31 2.68 6.21 1.42
CA ALA A 31 2.83 7.56 0.90
C ALA A 31 1.47 8.19 0.56
N ARG A 32 0.57 7.42 -0.07
CA ARG A 32 -0.81 7.84 -0.37
C ARG A 32 -1.66 7.99 0.91
N LYS A 33 -1.48 7.11 1.89
CA LYS A 33 -2.23 7.14 3.17
C LYS A 33 -1.83 8.30 4.07
N ARG A 34 -0.59 8.78 4.02
CA ARG A 34 -0.17 9.97 4.81
C ARG A 34 -0.95 11.22 4.41
N GLU A 35 -1.13 11.41 3.11
CA GLU A 35 -1.90 12.54 2.56
C GLU A 35 -3.38 12.45 2.97
N LEU A 36 -3.97 11.25 2.91
CA LEU A 36 -5.34 11.02 3.40
C LEU A 36 -5.48 11.22 4.91
N LYS A 37 -4.50 10.81 5.70
CA LYS A 37 -4.53 10.94 7.17
C LYS A 37 -4.46 12.41 7.61
N GLU A 38 -3.73 13.23 6.87
CA GLU A 38 -3.66 14.69 7.10
C GLU A 38 -5.00 15.38 6.73
N LEU A 39 -5.67 14.90 5.68
CA LEU A 39 -7.02 15.33 5.30
C LEU A 39 -8.11 14.85 6.28
N GLU A 40 -7.96 13.65 6.85
CA GLU A 40 -8.83 13.13 7.91
C GLU A 40 -8.65 13.90 9.22
N ALA A 41 -7.41 14.19 9.61
CA ALA A 41 -7.09 14.97 10.79
C ALA A 41 -7.57 16.43 10.66
N SER A 42 -7.57 16.99 9.45
CA SER A 42 -8.13 18.32 9.16
C SER A 42 -9.66 18.34 9.01
N GLY A 43 -10.36 17.22 9.27
CA GLY A 43 -11.80 17.23 9.47
C GLY A 43 -12.65 17.24 8.18
N VAL A 44 -12.10 16.78 7.05
CA VAL A 44 -12.80 16.69 5.74
C VAL A 44 -14.12 15.89 5.82
N ARG A 45 -14.26 14.98 6.80
CA ARG A 45 -15.53 14.24 7.05
C ARG A 45 -16.75 15.14 7.24
N ARG A 46 -16.60 16.34 7.83
CA ARG A 46 -17.74 17.24 8.03
C ARG A 46 -18.21 17.85 6.71
N ARG A 47 -17.29 18.13 5.78
CA ARG A 47 -17.60 18.78 4.50
C ARG A 47 -18.11 17.79 3.46
N ALA A 48 -17.63 16.54 3.46
CA ALA A 48 -18.15 15.48 2.60
C ALA A 48 -19.62 15.13 2.92
N LYS A 49 -19.99 15.06 4.22
CA LYS A 49 -21.39 14.88 4.64
C LYS A 49 -22.28 16.07 4.27
N ALA A 50 -21.72 17.29 4.28
CA ALA A 50 -22.45 18.50 3.88
C ALA A 50 -22.64 18.60 2.37
N ALA A 51 -21.66 18.18 1.56
CA ALA A 51 -21.78 18.12 0.10
C ALA A 51 -22.82 17.08 -0.34
N SER A 52 -22.80 15.87 0.25
CA SER A 52 -23.82 14.84 -0.03
C SER A 52 -25.24 15.21 0.43
N ALA A 53 -25.36 16.16 1.38
CA ALA A 53 -26.67 16.66 1.85
C ALA A 53 -27.17 17.88 1.06
N GLY A 54 -26.34 18.46 0.18
CA GLY A 54 -26.71 19.58 -0.69
C GLY A 54 -27.07 19.17 -2.12
N GLU A 55 -26.69 17.95 -2.54
CA GLU A 55 -26.92 17.43 -3.90
C GLU A 55 -28.23 16.63 -4.05
N THR A 56 -29.06 16.62 -3.01
CA THR A 56 -30.41 16.00 -3.00
C THR A 56 -31.53 17.04 -2.90
N ARG A 57 -31.32 18.24 -3.46
CA ARG A 57 -32.36 19.27 -3.52
C ARG A 57 -32.50 19.90 -4.90
#